data_AF-A0A964LJQ3-F1
#
_entry.id   AF-A0A964LJQ3-F1
#
_cell.length_a   1.000
_cell.length_b   1.000
_cell.length_c   1.000
_cell.angle_alpha   90.00
_cell.angle_beta   90.00
_cell.angle_gamma   90.00
#
_symmetry.space_group_name_H-M   'P 1'
#
loop_
_entity.id
_entity.type
_entity.pdbx_description
1 polymer ?
#
loop_
_entity_poly.entity_id
_entity_poly.type
_entity_poly.pdbx_seq_one_letter_code
_entity_poly.pdbx_strand_id
1 'polypeptide(L)' 'MTILFILVPVALGVVLIGVGAFMWATRKGQLDDLGTPALRVLRDDAEGPDRTR' A
#
# COMPACT_ATOMS: atom_id res chain seq x y z
N MET A 1 -18.46 -33.05 -0.90
CA MET A 1 -18.24 -32.64 -2.31
C MET A 1 -19.01 -31.38 -2.72
N THR A 2 -19.77 -30.76 -1.82
CA THR A 2 -20.49 -29.49 -2.07
C THR A 2 -19.66 -28.25 -1.77
N ILE A 3 -18.69 -28.34 -0.85
CA ILE A 3 -17.87 -27.19 -0.42
C ILE A 3 -17.02 -26.59 -1.55
N LEU A 4 -16.61 -27.40 -2.54
CA LEU A 4 -15.83 -26.94 -3.68
C LEU A 4 -16.57 -25.89 -4.50
N PHE A 5 -17.90 -25.99 -4.61
CA PHE A 5 -18.72 -25.01 -5.32
C PHE A 5 -18.75 -23.64 -4.65
N ILE A 6 -18.42 -23.56 -3.36
CA ILE A 6 -18.30 -22.30 -2.62
C ILE A 6 -16.85 -21.84 -2.60
N LEU A 7 -15.91 -22.77 -2.37
CA LEU A 7 -14.50 -22.46 -2.20
C LEU A 7 -13.86 -21.94 -3.49
N VAL A 8 -14.21 -22.51 -4.64
CA VAL A 8 -13.69 -22.10 -5.96
C VAL A 8 -14.05 -20.65 -6.30
N PRO A 9 -15.32 -20.22 -6.27
CA PRO A 9 -15.67 -18.83 -6.57
C PRO A 9 -15.14 -17.84 -5.53
N VAL A 10 -15.09 -18.24 -4.25
CA VAL A 10 -14.48 -17.39 -3.20
C VAL A 10 -12.99 -17.18 -3.46
N ALA A 11 -12.24 -18.25 -3.76
CA ALA A 11 -10.83 -18.15 -4.07
C ALA A 11 -10.57 -17.29 -5.32
N LEU A 12 -11.35 -17.49 -6.38
CA LEU A 12 -11.32 -16.66 -7.59
C LEU A 12 -11.61 -15.18 -7.27
N GLY A 13 -12.61 -14.91 -6.43
CA GLY A 13 -12.94 -13.56 -5.97
C GLY A 13 -11.78 -12.89 -5.24
N VAL A 14 -11.12 -13.61 -4.33
CA VAL A 14 -9.94 -13.11 -3.60
C VAL A 14 -8.80 -12.77 -4.57
N VAL A 15 -8.53 -13.63 -5.55
CA VAL A 15 -7.49 -13.38 -6.56
C VAL A 15 -7.84 -12.15 -7.41
N LEU A 16 -9.08 -12.02 -7.88
CA LEU A 16 -9.53 -10.88 -8.66
C LEU A 16 -9.44 -9.57 -7.88
N ILE A 17 -9.83 -9.57 -6.61
CA ILE A 17 -9.70 -8.41 -5.72
C ILE A 17 -8.23 -8.03 -5.55
N GLY A 18 -7.35 -9.01 -5.31
CA GLY A 18 -5.92 -8.79 -5.17
C GLY A 18 -5.30 -8.16 -6.42
N VAL A 19 -5.60 -8.71 -7.60
CA VAL A 19 -5.12 -8.16 -8.88
C VAL A 19 -5.70 -6.77 -9.14
N GLY A 20 -6.99 -6.56 -8.89
CA GLY A 20 -7.64 -5.26 -9.07
C GLY A 20 -7.06 -4.19 -8.15
N ALA A 21 -6.84 -4.50 -6.87
CA ALA A 21 -6.20 -3.62 -5.91
C ALA A 21 -4.75 -3.30 -6.32
N PHE A 22 -4.00 -4.30 -6.78
CA PHE A 22 -2.64 -4.12 -7.28
C PHE A 22 -2.59 -3.20 -8.50
N MET A 23 -3.44 -3.43 -9.50
CA MET A 23 -3.54 -2.57 -10.69
C MET A 23 -3.97 -1.13 -10.33
N TRP A 24 -4.82 -0.96 -9.32
CA TRP A 24 -5.21 0.36 -8.85
C TRP A 24 -4.06 1.08 -8.14
N ALA A 25 -3.32 0.38 -7.26
CA ALA A 25 -2.19 0.94 -6.52
C ALA A 25 -1.04 1.35 -7.45
N THR A 26 -0.75 0.55 -8.48
CA THR A 26 0.27 0.87 -9.49
C THR A 26 -0.13 2.08 -10.33
N ARG A 27 -1.39 2.17 -10.77
CA ARG A 27 -1.90 3.34 -11.51
C ARG A 27 -1.95 4.61 -10.68
N LYS A 28 -2.16 4.50 -9.37
CA LYS A 28 -2.17 5.63 -8.43
C LYS A 28 -0.74 6.11 -8.09
N GLY A 29 0.30 5.42 -8.57
CA GLY A 29 1.69 5.75 -8.29
C GLY A 29 2.09 5.47 -6.84
N GLN A 30 1.34 4.64 -6.11
CA GLN A 30 1.66 4.32 -4.71
C GLN A 30 3.00 3.57 -4.57
N LEU A 31 3.43 2.90 -5.63
CA LEU A 31 4.71 2.18 -5.69
C LEU A 31 5.87 3.04 -6.23
N ASP A 32 5.60 4.27 -6.67
CA ASP A 32 6.62 5.15 -7.25
C ASP A 32 7.41 5.89 -6.16
N ASP A 33 6.82 6.05 -4.98
CA ASP A 33 7.45 6.71 -3.84
C ASP A 33 8.08 5.70 -2.87
N LEU A 34 9.26 5.19 -3.23
CA LEU A 34 10.08 4.33 -2.36
C LEU A 34 11.15 5.09 -1.58
N GLY A 35 11.39 6.37 -1.90
CA GLY A 35 12.51 7.15 -1.38
C GLY A 35 12.14 8.18 -0.31
N THR A 36 10.94 8.77 -0.40
CA THR A 36 10.49 9.82 0.54
C THR A 36 10.42 9.34 2.00
N PRO A 37 10.04 8.09 2.32
CA PRO A 37 10.02 7.61 3.70
C PRO A 37 11.41 7.64 4.37
N ALA A 38 12.46 7.23 3.65
CA ALA A 38 13.84 7.20 4.16
C ALA A 38 14.44 8.60 4.30
N LEU A 39 14.02 9.57 3.50
CA LEU A 39 14.45 10.96 3.64
C LEU A 39 13.71 11.70 4.77
N ARG A 40 12.49 11.26 5.12
CA ARG A 40 11.71 11.87 6.21
C ARG A 40 12.37 11.68 7.58
N VAL A 41 12.91 10.49 7.87
CA VAL A 41 13.61 10.24 9.15
C VAL A 41 14.84 11.13 9.34
N LEU A 42 15.50 11.53 8.24
CA LEU A 42 16.66 12.44 8.28
C LEU A 42 16.24 13.91 8.37
N ARG A 43 15.00 14.25 7.99
CA ARG A 43 14.45 15.61 8.01
C ARG A 43 13.70 15.94 9.30
N ASP A 44 13.11 14.95 9.96
CA ASP A 44 12.36 15.14 11.21
C ASP A 44 13.26 15.68 12.36
N ASP A 45 14.57 15.45 12.30
CA ASP A 45 15.55 15.98 13.26
C ASP A 45 16.00 17.43 12.95
N ALA A 46 15.70 17.96 11.76
CA ALA A 46 16.13 19.29 11.33
C ALA A 46 15.16 20.41 11.78
N GLU A 47 13.92 20.07 12.12
CA GLU A 47 12.93 20.98 12.70
C GLU A 47 12.89 20.80 14.23
N GLY A 48 14.02 21.14 14.87
CA GLY A 48 13.99 21.42 16.31
C GLY A 48 12.98 22.55 16.58
N PRO A 49 12.28 22.54 17.75
CA PRO A 49 11.26 23.54 18.04
C PRO A 49 11.85 24.92 17.82
N ASP A 50 11.20 25.70 16.95
CA ASP A 50 11.57 27.07 16.64
C ASP A 50 11.74 27.85 17.94
N ARG A 51 13.01 28.00 18.37
CA ARG A 51 13.42 28.84 19.49
C ARG A 51 13.66 30.25 18.97
N THR A 52 12.75 30.80 18.19
CA THR A 52 12.67 32.25 17.99
C THR A 52 11.74 32.85 19.04
N ARG A 53 12.30 32.99 20.23
CA ARG A 53 11.95 34.04 21.19
C ARG A 53 13.14 34.99 21.27
#